data_AF-A0A232CBX9-F1
#
_entry.id   AF-A0A232CBX9-F1
#
_cell.length_a   1.000
_cell.length_b   1.000
_cell.length_c   1.000
_cell.angle_alpha   90.00
_cell.angle_beta   90.00
_cell.angle_gamma   90.00
#
_symmetry.space_group_name_H-M   'P 1'
#
loop_
_entity.id
_entity.type
_entity.pdbx_description
1 polymer ?
#
loop_
_entity_poly.entity_id
_entity_poly.type
_entity_poly.pdbx_seq_one_letter_code
_entity_poly.pdbx_strand_id
1 'polypeptide(L)'
;MSDTGKANDLLAQIPRGEKKGLPPVHLWNPPFCGDIDMRIARDGTWFYLGTPIGRKPMVKLFSSIIRRDGDDYFLVTPVEKVGIRVDDAPFVAVTLQVQGEGGAQVLRFATNVEDEVEADAGHPLRVEIDPRSQEPTPYLRVRDNLEALVHRNVFYQLVELAVPRRIDGIEWLGVWSHGEFFPLGPQPD
;
A
#
# COMPACT_ATOMS: atom_id res chain seq x y z
N MET A 1 22.57 -20.67 4.13
CA MET A 1 22.05 -20.65 2.75
C MET A 1 22.59 -19.39 2.11
N SER A 2 23.09 -19.43 0.87
CA SER A 2 23.48 -18.18 0.20
C SER A 2 22.23 -17.32 -0.02
N ASP A 3 22.38 -16.00 0.07
CA ASP A 3 21.25 -15.08 -0.08
C ASP A 3 20.49 -15.32 -1.37
N THR A 4 21.15 -15.79 -2.43
CA THR A 4 20.61 -16.12 -3.77
C THR A 4 19.51 -17.18 -3.80
N GLY A 5 19.47 -18.11 -2.84
CA GLY A 5 18.45 -19.18 -2.80
C GLY A 5 17.16 -18.76 -2.08
N LYS A 6 17.26 -17.75 -1.22
CA LYS A 6 16.24 -17.44 -0.20
C LYS A 6 14.90 -17.00 -0.79
N ALA A 7 14.90 -16.23 -1.89
CA ALA A 7 13.68 -15.82 -2.57
C ALA A 7 12.91 -17.03 -3.14
N ASN A 8 13.61 -18.02 -3.69
CA ASN A 8 12.97 -19.23 -4.22
C ASN A 8 12.40 -20.09 -3.09
N ASP A 9 13.10 -20.18 -1.97
CA ASP A 9 12.61 -20.92 -0.78
C ASP A 9 11.32 -20.30 -0.24
N LEU A 10 11.26 -18.97 -0.12
CA LEU A 10 10.03 -18.25 0.26
C LEU A 10 8.88 -18.58 -0.70
N LEU A 11 9.11 -18.53 -2.02
CA LEU A 11 8.07 -18.84 -3.03
C LEU A 11 7.55 -20.28 -2.92
N ALA A 12 8.40 -21.22 -2.49
CA ALA A 12 8.01 -22.61 -2.30
C ALA A 12 7.15 -22.81 -1.04
N GLN A 13 7.31 -21.94 -0.04
CA GLN A 13 6.61 -22.01 1.24
C GLN A 13 5.26 -21.29 1.24
N ILE A 14 5.02 -20.39 0.28
CA ILE A 14 3.75 -19.68 0.19
C ILE A 14 2.65 -20.70 -0.16
N PRO A 15 1.62 -20.85 0.69
CA PRO A 15 0.55 -21.79 0.43
C PRO A 15 -0.11 -21.51 -0.92
N ARG A 16 0.02 -22.45 -1.87
CA ARG A 16 -0.68 -22.37 -3.16
C ARG A 16 -2.11 -22.86 -2.93
N GLY A 17 -3.02 -21.91 -2.70
CA GLY A 17 -4.30 -22.18 -2.06
C GLY A 17 -5.27 -23.08 -2.86
N GLU A 18 -5.92 -23.99 -2.12
CA GLU A 18 -7.29 -24.48 -2.40
C GLU A 18 -8.37 -23.51 -1.83
N LYS A 19 -7.99 -22.51 -1.02
CA LYS A 19 -8.89 -21.49 -0.47
C LYS A 19 -8.65 -20.12 -1.12
N LYS A 20 -9.73 -19.47 -1.57
CA LYS A 20 -9.72 -18.10 -2.11
C LYS A 20 -9.38 -17.11 -1.00
N GLY A 21 -8.30 -16.35 -1.14
CA GLY A 21 -7.95 -15.24 -0.24
C GLY A 21 -6.44 -15.04 -0.05
N LEU A 22 -6.06 -13.92 0.55
CA LEU A 22 -4.68 -13.65 0.95
C LEU A 22 -4.24 -14.59 2.08
N PRO A 23 -2.95 -14.97 2.17
CA PRO A 23 -2.44 -15.74 3.29
C PRO A 23 -2.61 -14.99 4.63
N PRO A 24 -3.00 -15.67 5.73
CA PRO A 24 -3.25 -15.01 7.02
C PRO A 24 -1.95 -14.75 7.80
N VAL A 25 -1.09 -13.87 7.28
CA VAL A 25 0.25 -13.59 7.83
C VAL A 25 0.27 -13.12 9.28
N HIS A 26 -0.83 -12.54 9.76
CA HIS A 26 -1.01 -12.13 11.16
C HIS A 26 -1.12 -13.32 12.13
N LEU A 27 -1.47 -14.51 11.65
CA LEU A 27 -1.54 -15.73 12.47
C LEU A 27 -0.20 -16.45 12.61
N TRP A 28 0.78 -16.10 11.77
CA TRP A 28 2.07 -16.79 11.71
C TRP A 28 3.11 -16.11 12.59
N ASN A 29 3.71 -16.82 13.53
CA ASN A 29 4.77 -16.30 14.38
C ASN A 29 6.06 -17.15 14.29
N PRO A 30 6.62 -17.32 13.07
CA PRO A 30 7.84 -18.11 12.88
C PRO A 30 9.09 -17.37 13.41
N PRO A 31 10.23 -18.06 13.55
CA PRO A 31 11.49 -17.42 13.91
C PRO A 31 11.89 -16.36 12.87
N PHE A 32 12.53 -15.28 13.36
CA PHE A 32 13.18 -14.30 12.52
C PHE A 32 14.49 -14.87 11.98
N CYS A 33 14.59 -14.96 10.65
CA CYS A 33 15.70 -15.59 9.94
C CYS A 33 16.70 -14.58 9.37
N GLY A 34 16.66 -13.32 9.86
CA GLY A 34 17.50 -12.22 9.39
C GLY A 34 16.86 -11.42 8.26
N ASP A 35 17.55 -10.35 7.88
CA ASP A 35 17.20 -9.52 6.73
C ASP A 35 17.73 -10.15 5.44
N ILE A 36 16.99 -9.96 4.36
CA ILE A 36 17.43 -10.32 3.01
C ILE A 36 17.61 -9.05 2.20
N ASP A 37 18.48 -9.10 1.17
CA ASP A 37 18.63 -8.01 0.21
C ASP A 37 17.43 -7.96 -0.75
N MET A 38 16.26 -7.65 -0.20
CA MET A 38 15.00 -7.41 -0.87
C MET A 38 14.55 -5.98 -0.53
N ARG A 39 14.26 -5.20 -1.55
CA ARG A 39 13.83 -3.81 -1.40
C ARG A 39 12.63 -3.50 -2.27
N ILE A 40 11.61 -2.86 -1.69
CA ILE A 40 10.52 -2.22 -2.43
C ILE A 40 10.87 -0.75 -2.55
N ALA A 41 11.18 -0.31 -3.76
CA ALA A 41 11.42 1.10 -4.05
C ALA A 41 10.12 1.90 -3.96
N ARG A 42 10.25 3.22 -3.80
CA ARG A 42 9.10 4.15 -3.71
C ARG A 42 8.13 4.07 -4.91
N ASP A 43 8.64 3.73 -6.10
CA ASP A 43 7.81 3.54 -7.30
C ASP A 43 7.10 2.17 -7.37
N GLY A 44 7.27 1.34 -6.33
CA GLY A 44 6.73 -0.01 -6.25
C GLY A 44 7.58 -1.08 -6.94
N THR A 45 8.76 -0.73 -7.46
CA THR A 45 9.68 -1.70 -8.07
C THR A 45 10.35 -2.55 -6.98
N TRP A 46 10.27 -3.87 -7.13
CA TRP A 46 10.96 -4.82 -6.25
C TRP A 46 12.37 -5.08 -6.75
N PHE A 47 13.34 -5.04 -5.85
CA PHE A 47 14.74 -5.37 -6.10
C PHE A 47 15.15 -6.54 -5.22
N TYR A 48 15.92 -7.47 -5.78
CA TYR A 48 16.56 -8.54 -5.02
C TYR A 48 18.02 -8.67 -5.44
N LEU A 49 18.93 -8.63 -4.47
CA LEU A 49 20.38 -8.57 -4.70
C LEU A 49 20.74 -7.44 -5.70
N GLY A 50 20.14 -6.27 -5.50
CA GLY A 50 20.30 -5.10 -6.37
C GLY A 50 19.66 -5.19 -7.76
N THR A 51 19.08 -6.33 -8.16
CA THR A 51 18.46 -6.52 -9.48
C THR A 51 16.94 -6.37 -9.43
N PRO A 52 16.31 -5.60 -10.35
CA PRO A 52 14.85 -5.47 -10.36
C PRO A 52 14.14 -6.78 -10.75
N ILE A 53 13.05 -7.09 -10.07
CA ILE A 53 12.18 -8.25 -10.36
C ILE A 53 11.09 -7.82 -11.34
N GLY A 54 11.29 -8.07 -12.64
CA GLY A 54 10.30 -7.75 -13.68
C GLY A 54 9.09 -8.71 -13.76
N ARG A 55 9.11 -9.83 -13.03
CA ARG A 55 8.08 -10.88 -13.14
C ARG A 55 6.88 -10.56 -12.25
N LYS A 56 5.87 -9.88 -12.81
CA LYS A 56 4.64 -9.48 -12.09
C LYS A 56 4.01 -10.57 -11.20
N PRO A 57 3.79 -11.83 -11.67
CA PRO A 57 3.22 -12.87 -10.82
C PRO A 57 4.04 -13.18 -9.56
N MET A 58 5.37 -13.03 -9.64
CA MET A 58 6.27 -13.26 -8.51
C MET A 58 6.16 -12.11 -7.50
N VAL A 59 6.13 -10.86 -7.99
CA VAL A 59 5.91 -9.67 -7.15
C VAL A 59 4.59 -9.77 -6.38
N LYS A 60 3.50 -10.13 -7.06
CA LYS A 60 2.19 -10.34 -6.41
C LYS A 60 2.24 -11.43 -5.34
N LEU A 61 2.97 -12.50 -5.61
CA LEU A 61 3.07 -13.61 -4.66
C LEU A 61 3.83 -13.19 -3.40
N PHE A 62 4.97 -12.50 -3.53
CA PHE A 62 5.68 -11.95 -2.38
C PHE A 62 4.86 -10.87 -1.65
N SER A 63 4.16 -10.02 -2.38
CA SER A 63 3.37 -8.94 -1.79
C SER A 63 2.21 -9.47 -0.92
N SER A 64 1.70 -10.67 -1.25
CA SER A 64 0.66 -11.36 -0.46
C SER A 64 1.12 -11.79 0.94
N ILE A 65 2.43 -11.88 1.17
CA ILE A 65 3.01 -12.29 2.44
C ILE A 65 3.73 -11.16 3.20
N ILE A 66 3.50 -9.91 2.79
CA ILE A 66 4.01 -8.76 3.55
C ILE A 66 3.27 -8.66 4.88
N ARG A 67 4.01 -8.43 5.95
CA ARG A 67 3.49 -7.99 7.23
C ARG A 67 4.31 -6.82 7.75
N ARG A 68 3.66 -5.85 8.38
CA ARG A 68 4.32 -4.73 9.06
C ARG A 68 4.22 -4.93 10.58
N ASP A 69 5.36 -5.09 11.24
CA ASP A 69 5.46 -5.18 12.70
C ASP A 69 6.08 -3.86 13.20
N GLY A 70 5.27 -2.97 13.80
CA GLY A 70 5.73 -1.60 14.12
C GLY A 70 5.98 -0.79 12.84
N ASP A 71 7.21 -0.31 12.67
CA ASP A 71 7.63 0.43 11.47
C ASP A 71 8.42 -0.42 10.47
N ASP A 72 8.71 -1.67 10.81
CA ASP A 72 9.48 -2.59 9.97
C ASP A 72 8.59 -3.50 9.11
N TYR A 73 9.11 -3.90 7.96
CA TYR A 73 8.41 -4.76 6.99
C TYR A 73 9.09 -6.11 6.85
N PHE A 74 8.26 -7.15 6.77
CA PHE A 74 8.70 -8.54 6.70
C PHE A 74 7.96 -9.30 5.61
N LEU A 75 8.61 -10.31 5.05
CA LEU A 75 7.95 -11.41 4.35
C LEU A 75 7.77 -12.57 5.34
N VAL A 76 6.53 -13.03 5.51
CA VAL A 76 6.17 -14.02 6.52
C VAL A 76 5.53 -15.24 5.89
N THR A 77 6.09 -16.41 6.13
CA THR A 77 5.49 -17.71 5.78
C THR A 77 5.17 -18.48 7.08
N PRO A 78 4.55 -19.67 7.03
CA PRO A 78 4.34 -20.47 8.24
C PRO A 78 5.63 -20.88 8.97
N VAL A 79 6.78 -20.90 8.27
CA VAL A 79 8.03 -21.43 8.82
C VAL A 79 9.14 -20.40 8.99
N GLU A 80 9.05 -19.25 8.32
CA GLU A 80 10.07 -18.21 8.42
C GLU A 80 9.53 -16.78 8.35
N LYS A 81 10.24 -15.87 9.04
CA LYS A 81 10.06 -14.41 8.90
C LYS A 81 11.40 -13.79 8.50
N VAL A 82 11.42 -13.04 7.41
CA VAL A 82 12.62 -12.29 6.96
C VAL A 82 12.31 -10.81 6.81
N GLY A 83 13.27 -9.96 7.17
CA GLY A 83 13.13 -8.51 7.03
C GLY A 83 13.43 -8.06 5.60
N ILE A 84 12.71 -7.04 5.14
CA ILE A 84 12.90 -6.41 3.85
C ILE A 84 12.94 -4.89 4.01
N ARG A 85 13.55 -4.19 3.04
CA ARG A 85 13.51 -2.74 3.01
C ARG A 85 12.30 -2.26 2.21
N VAL A 86 11.59 -1.28 2.73
CA VAL A 86 10.55 -0.55 2.01
C VAL A 86 10.92 0.92 2.09
N ASP A 87 11.16 1.56 0.95
CA ASP A 87 11.64 2.94 0.92
C ASP A 87 10.56 3.95 1.32
N ASP A 88 9.28 3.59 1.15
CA ASP A 88 8.13 4.45 1.46
C ASP A 88 6.91 3.58 1.86
N ALA A 89 6.18 3.06 0.88
CA ALA A 89 5.04 2.17 1.07
C ALA A 89 5.22 0.85 0.29
N PRO A 90 4.67 -0.28 0.77
CA PRO A 90 4.80 -1.58 0.11
C PRO A 90 4.04 -1.67 -1.22
N PHE A 91 3.08 -0.76 -1.45
CA PHE A 91 2.26 -0.71 -2.66
C PHE A 91 2.21 0.70 -3.24
N VAL A 92 1.82 0.79 -4.51
CA VAL A 92 1.50 2.06 -5.17
C VAL A 92 0.10 1.97 -5.75
N ALA A 93 -0.79 2.91 -5.43
CA ALA A 93 -2.12 3.03 -6.00
C ALA A 93 -2.00 3.70 -7.38
N VAL A 94 -2.23 2.95 -8.46
CA VAL A 94 -1.90 3.35 -9.83
C VAL A 94 -3.11 3.69 -10.70
N THR A 95 -4.31 3.24 -10.29
CA THR A 95 -5.57 3.60 -10.94
C THR A 95 -6.61 4.02 -9.91
N LEU A 96 -7.58 4.81 -10.38
CA LEU A 96 -8.77 5.21 -9.65
C LEU A 96 -9.99 5.04 -10.56
N GLN A 97 -11.06 4.47 -10.02
CA GLN A 97 -12.38 4.42 -10.62
C GLN A 97 -13.36 5.10 -9.65
N VAL A 98 -14.21 5.95 -10.20
CA VAL A 98 -15.25 6.66 -9.45
C VAL A 98 -16.59 6.06 -9.84
N GLN A 99 -17.41 5.72 -8.85
CA GLN A 99 -18.78 5.24 -9.05
C GLN A 99 -19.75 6.11 -8.24
N GLY A 100 -20.86 6.52 -8.86
CA GLY A 100 -21.79 7.46 -8.22
C GLY A 100 -21.25 8.88 -8.15
N GLU A 101 -21.88 9.72 -7.34
CA GLU A 101 -21.64 11.16 -7.31
C GLU A 101 -21.80 11.73 -5.88
N GLY A 102 -21.21 12.90 -5.64
CA GLY A 102 -21.36 13.65 -4.40
C GLY A 102 -20.81 12.90 -3.18
N GLY A 103 -21.48 13.08 -2.03
CA GLY A 103 -21.05 12.48 -0.75
C GLY A 103 -21.08 10.95 -0.73
N ALA A 104 -21.91 10.33 -1.59
CA ALA A 104 -22.10 8.89 -1.64
C ALA A 104 -21.28 8.21 -2.76
N GLN A 105 -20.43 8.95 -3.48
CA GLN A 105 -19.55 8.35 -4.48
C GLN A 105 -18.65 7.28 -3.84
N VAL A 106 -18.12 6.37 -4.66
CA VAL A 106 -17.18 5.32 -4.25
C VAL A 106 -15.91 5.47 -5.06
N LEU A 107 -14.79 5.63 -4.36
CA LEU A 107 -13.45 5.72 -4.93
C LEU A 107 -12.78 4.35 -4.83
N ARG A 108 -12.70 3.62 -5.94
CA ARG A 108 -12.04 2.31 -6.04
C ARG A 108 -10.66 2.47 -6.67
N PHE A 109 -9.63 2.08 -5.94
CA PHE A 109 -8.24 2.10 -6.37
C PHE A 109 -7.79 0.70 -6.76
N ALA A 110 -6.86 0.61 -7.72
CA ALA A 110 -6.06 -0.60 -7.90
C ALA A 110 -4.58 -0.31 -7.68
N THR A 111 -3.89 -1.23 -6.99
CA THR A 111 -2.46 -1.12 -6.72
C THR A 111 -1.61 -1.66 -7.88
N ASN A 112 -0.31 -1.39 -7.85
CA ASN A 112 0.68 -1.95 -8.79
C ASN A 112 0.76 -3.49 -8.77
N VAL A 113 0.20 -4.13 -7.73
CA VAL A 113 0.07 -5.59 -7.62
C VAL A 113 -1.35 -6.09 -7.91
N GLU A 114 -2.23 -5.22 -8.41
CA GLU A 114 -3.62 -5.50 -8.79
C GLU A 114 -4.56 -5.85 -7.63
N ASP A 115 -4.21 -5.46 -6.40
CA ASP A 115 -5.17 -5.43 -5.30
C ASP A 115 -6.15 -4.27 -5.54
N GLU A 116 -7.45 -4.54 -5.45
CA GLU A 116 -8.51 -3.52 -5.52
C GLU A 116 -8.98 -3.14 -4.11
N VAL A 117 -9.07 -1.84 -3.86
CA VAL A 117 -9.43 -1.28 -2.55
C VAL A 117 -10.37 -0.10 -2.75
N GLU A 118 -11.48 -0.08 -2.02
CA GLU A 118 -12.36 1.09 -1.96
C GLU A 118 -11.96 1.95 -0.76
N ALA A 119 -11.83 3.27 -0.94
CA ALA A 119 -11.57 4.16 0.19
C ALA A 119 -12.83 4.25 1.07
N ASP A 120 -12.73 3.79 2.31
CA ASP A 120 -13.80 3.75 3.30
C ASP A 120 -13.21 3.92 4.72
N ALA A 121 -14.03 3.77 5.76
CA ALA A 121 -13.57 3.90 7.14
C ALA A 121 -12.51 2.85 7.56
N GLY A 122 -12.51 1.67 6.93
CA GLY A 122 -11.51 0.61 7.13
C GLY A 122 -10.24 0.82 6.29
N HIS A 123 -10.37 1.52 5.17
CA HIS A 123 -9.32 1.78 4.19
C HIS A 123 -9.16 3.30 3.97
N PRO A 124 -8.79 4.07 5.01
CA PRO A 124 -8.77 5.52 4.91
C PRO A 124 -7.71 6.01 3.93
N LEU A 125 -8.04 7.12 3.26
CA LEU A 125 -7.08 7.96 2.54
C LEU A 125 -6.54 9.03 3.50
N ARG A 126 -5.22 9.14 3.61
CA ARG A 126 -4.54 10.20 4.38
C ARG A 126 -3.54 10.94 3.50
N VAL A 127 -3.24 12.19 3.83
CA VAL A 127 -2.17 12.96 3.20
C VAL A 127 -1.16 13.38 4.24
N GLU A 128 0.11 13.10 3.95
CA GLU A 128 1.25 13.60 4.70
C GLU A 128 1.87 14.76 3.95
N ILE A 129 2.14 15.86 4.65
CA ILE A 129 2.76 17.05 4.06
C ILE A 129 4.23 17.05 4.46
N ASP A 130 5.14 17.05 3.50
CA ASP A 130 6.56 17.20 3.79
C ASP A 130 6.80 18.60 4.42
N PRO A 131 7.40 18.68 5.62
CA PRO A 131 7.52 19.96 6.33
C PRO A 131 8.45 20.96 5.63
N ARG A 132 9.34 20.49 4.75
CA ARG A 132 10.32 21.31 4.03
C ARG A 132 9.82 21.71 2.65
N SER A 133 9.37 20.75 1.84
CA SER A 133 8.91 21.02 0.47
C SER A 133 7.45 21.44 0.41
N GLN A 134 6.67 21.20 1.48
CA GLN A 134 5.22 21.36 1.53
C GLN A 134 4.48 20.49 0.51
N GLU A 135 5.16 19.50 -0.08
CA GLU A 135 4.54 18.61 -1.06
C GLU A 135 3.64 17.57 -0.35
N PRO A 136 2.39 17.39 -0.83
CA PRO A 136 1.50 16.37 -0.30
C PRO A 136 1.87 14.98 -0.83
N THR A 137 1.92 14.02 0.08
CA THR A 137 2.11 12.60 -0.20
C THR A 137 0.89 11.82 0.29
N PRO A 138 0.00 11.37 -0.61
CA PRO A 138 -1.22 10.66 -0.22
C PRO A 138 -0.97 9.17 -0.06
N TYR A 139 -1.61 8.56 0.93
CA TYR A 139 -1.58 7.13 1.19
C TYR A 139 -2.98 6.57 1.37
N LEU A 140 -3.22 5.39 0.81
CA LEU A 140 -4.44 4.61 1.00
C LEU A 140 -4.12 3.36 1.80
N ARG A 141 -4.83 3.09 2.90
CA ARG A 141 -4.71 1.79 3.58
C ARG A 141 -5.29 0.68 2.71
N VAL A 142 -4.48 -0.35 2.43
CA VAL A 142 -4.85 -1.47 1.56
C VAL A 142 -5.42 -2.64 2.36
N ARG A 143 -4.72 -3.03 3.42
CA ARG A 143 -5.10 -4.12 4.33
C ARG A 143 -4.27 -4.03 5.60
N ASP A 144 -4.84 -4.47 6.72
CA ASP A 144 -4.20 -4.40 8.03
C ASP A 144 -3.62 -2.97 8.28
N ASN A 145 -2.30 -2.86 8.45
CA ASN A 145 -1.55 -1.61 8.56
C ASN A 145 -0.64 -1.34 7.35
N LEU A 146 -0.89 -2.02 6.22
CA LEU A 146 -0.17 -1.81 4.96
C LEU A 146 -0.86 -0.75 4.11
N GLU A 147 -0.08 0.17 3.59
CA GLU A 147 -0.55 1.30 2.80
C GLU A 147 -0.03 1.23 1.37
N ALA A 148 -0.74 1.89 0.47
CA ALA A 148 -0.30 2.21 -0.87
C ALA A 148 0.01 3.70 -0.96
N LEU A 149 1.19 4.06 -1.47
CA LEU A 149 1.46 5.41 -1.92
C LEU A 149 0.57 5.71 -3.13
N VAL A 150 -0.21 6.78 -3.09
CA VAL A 150 -1.05 7.16 -4.23
C VAL A 150 -0.17 7.79 -5.30
N HIS A 151 -0.17 7.18 -6.49
CA HIS A 151 0.60 7.69 -7.61
C HIS A 151 0.17 9.11 -7.99
N ARG A 152 1.11 9.94 -8.44
CA ARG A 152 0.86 11.37 -8.72
C ARG A 152 -0.32 11.60 -9.69
N ASN A 153 -0.41 10.79 -10.74
CA ASN A 153 -1.52 10.89 -11.71
C ASN A 153 -2.88 10.53 -11.09
N VAL A 154 -2.91 9.64 -10.08
CA VAL A 154 -4.13 9.33 -9.34
C VAL A 154 -4.46 10.45 -8.37
N PHE A 155 -3.45 11.01 -7.71
CA PHE A 155 -3.65 12.16 -6.83
C PHE A 155 -4.23 13.38 -7.57
N TYR A 156 -3.78 13.67 -8.79
CA TYR A 156 -4.38 14.75 -9.59
C TYR A 156 -5.87 14.51 -9.89
N GLN A 157 -6.28 13.27 -10.17
CA GLN A 157 -7.70 12.94 -10.32
C GLN A 157 -8.48 13.15 -9.03
N LEU A 158 -7.89 12.84 -7.86
CA LEU A 158 -8.53 13.14 -6.57
C LEU A 158 -8.69 14.65 -6.34
N VAL A 159 -7.70 15.45 -6.73
CA VAL A 159 -7.78 16.91 -6.64
C VAL A 159 -8.91 17.46 -7.53
N GLU A 160 -9.13 16.90 -8.73
CA GLU A 160 -10.25 17.28 -9.60
C GLU A 160 -11.63 16.95 -9.00
N LEU A 161 -11.72 15.92 -8.16
CA LEU A 161 -12.94 15.52 -7.44
C LEU A 161 -13.12 16.25 -6.10
N ALA A 162 -12.11 17.00 -5.67
CA ALA A 162 -12.08 17.56 -4.33
C ALA A 162 -13.15 18.66 -4.17
N VAL A 163 -13.83 18.63 -3.02
CA VAL A 163 -14.82 19.63 -2.63
C VAL A 163 -14.41 20.28 -1.30
N PRO A 164 -14.77 21.55 -1.08
CA PRO A 164 -14.50 22.22 0.19
C PRO A 164 -15.38 21.65 1.30
N ARG A 165 -14.79 21.47 2.48
CA ARG A 165 -15.51 21.16 3.72
C ARG A 165 -14.84 21.87 4.89
N ARG A 166 -15.64 22.50 5.75
CA ARG A 166 -15.13 23.12 6.98
C ARG A 166 -14.96 22.05 8.07
N ILE A 167 -13.73 21.91 8.57
CA ILE A 167 -13.35 20.99 9.67
C ILE A 167 -12.62 21.82 10.72
N ASP A 168 -13.12 21.81 11.95
CA ASP A 168 -12.56 22.56 13.09
C ASP A 168 -12.28 24.04 12.80
N GLY A 169 -13.19 24.66 12.02
CA GLY A 169 -13.09 26.07 11.67
C GLY A 169 -12.20 26.40 10.46
N ILE A 170 -11.46 25.42 9.92
CA ILE A 170 -10.57 25.53 8.76
C ILE A 170 -11.27 24.97 7.52
N GLU A 171 -11.09 25.61 6.37
CA GLU A 171 -11.58 25.10 5.08
C GLU A 171 -10.60 24.08 4.52
N TRP A 172 -11.07 22.87 4.25
CA TRP A 172 -10.28 21.77 3.70
C TRP A 172 -10.80 21.39 2.33
N LEU A 173 -9.89 21.14 1.39
CA LEU A 173 -10.21 20.39 0.19
C LEU A 173 -10.10 18.90 0.50
N GLY A 174 -11.10 18.13 0.10
CA GLY A 174 -11.11 16.69 0.30
C GLY A 174 -12.08 15.98 -0.63
N VAL A 175 -12.00 14.66 -0.65
CA VAL A 175 -12.86 13.82 -1.49
C VAL A 175 -13.81 13.02 -0.63
N TRP A 176 -14.97 12.69 -1.19
CA TRP A 176 -15.91 11.77 -0.57
C TRP A 176 -15.70 10.36 -1.09
N SER A 177 -15.87 9.37 -0.23
CA SER A 177 -16.07 7.97 -0.63
C SER A 177 -16.88 7.25 0.45
N HIS A 178 -17.89 6.47 0.08
CA HIS A 178 -18.73 5.73 1.04
C HIS A 178 -19.40 6.60 2.11
N GLY A 179 -19.72 7.86 1.80
CA GLY A 179 -20.27 8.79 2.80
C GLY A 179 -19.24 9.34 3.78
N GLU A 180 -17.96 8.98 3.63
CA GLU A 180 -16.84 9.48 4.43
C GLU A 180 -16.08 10.56 3.65
N PHE A 181 -15.57 11.58 4.35
CA PHE A 181 -14.78 12.64 3.76
C PHE A 181 -13.31 12.49 4.13
N PHE A 182 -12.45 12.42 3.13
CA PHE A 182 -11.01 12.29 3.28
C PHE A 182 -10.34 13.62 2.92
N PRO A 183 -9.80 14.36 3.90
CA PRO A 183 -9.11 15.62 3.65
C PRO A 183 -7.82 15.39 2.84
N LEU A 184 -7.62 16.18 1.79
CA LEU A 184 -6.40 16.17 0.98
C LEU A 184 -5.42 17.28 1.39
N GLY A 185 -5.94 18.41 1.87
CA GLY A 185 -5.14 19.53 2.36
C GLY A 185 -6.01 20.73 2.72
N PRO A 186 -5.49 21.68 3.52
CA PRO A 186 -6.18 22.93 3.76
C PRO A 186 -6.36 23.68 2.42
N GLN A 187 -7.50 24.32 2.25
CA GLN A 187 -7.72 25.17 1.09
C GLN A 187 -6.80 26.40 1.20
N PRO A 188 -6.03 26.74 0.15
CA PRO A 188 -5.27 27.99 0.13
C PRO A 188 -6.23 29.18 0.25
N ASP A 189 -5.83 30.20 1.00
CA ASP A 189 -6.53 31.49 1.08
C ASP A 189 -6.68 32.17 -0.30
#